data_AF-A0AA87DVH6-F1
#
_entry.id   AF-A0AA87DVH6-F1
#
_cell.length_a   1.000
_cell.length_b   1.000
_cell.length_c   1.000
_cell.angle_alpha   90.00
_cell.angle_beta   90.00
_cell.angle_gamma   90.00
#
_symmetry.space_group_name_H-M   'P 1'
#
loop_
_entity.id
_entity.type
_entity.pdbx_description
1 polymer ?
#
loop_
_entity_poly.entity_id
_entity_poly.type
_entity_poly.pdbx_seq_one_letter_code
_entity_poly.pdbx_strand_id
1 'polypeptide(L)' 'MDNAPFQPETLTVRMARFDALPPAVRQVINLASFEFHPGMAERLLRRGASDHGCAARLAITDRGLSARKGGA' A
#
# COMPACT_ATOMS: atom_id res chain seq x y z
N MET A 1 24.03 -5.40 -16.65
CA MET A 1 23.12 -5.97 -15.63
C MET A 1 22.91 -4.89 -14.59
N ASP A 2 21.85 -4.13 -14.79
CA ASP A 2 21.50 -2.92 -14.06
C ASP A 2 21.08 -3.33 -12.64
N ASN A 3 22.05 -3.28 -11.73
CA ASN A 3 21.82 -3.45 -10.30
C ASN A 3 21.14 -2.17 -9.81
N ALA A 4 19.81 -2.08 -9.99
CA ALA A 4 19.05 -0.95 -9.47
C ALA A 4 19.30 -0.89 -7.96
N PRO A 5 19.95 0.18 -7.44
CA PRO A 5 20.23 0.26 -6.02
C PRO A 5 18.89 0.23 -5.29
N PHE A 6 18.76 -0.64 -4.30
CA PHE A 6 17.72 -0.56 -3.29
C PHE A 6 17.79 0.86 -2.71
N GLN A 7 16.96 1.76 -3.24
CA GLN A 7 16.87 3.12 -2.74
C GLN A 7 16.25 2.98 -1.35
N PRO A 8 16.96 3.28 -0.26
CA PRO A 8 16.33 3.42 1.03
C PRO A 8 15.50 4.69 0.90
N GLU A 9 14.27 4.55 0.40
CA GLU A 9 13.25 5.55 0.61
C GLU A 9 13.25 5.78 2.11
N THR A 10 13.83 6.91 2.52
CA THR A 10 14.12 7.20 3.90
C THR A 10 12.81 7.01 4.64
N LEU A 11 12.81 6.30 5.77
CA LEU A 11 11.60 6.01 6.56
C LEU A 11 10.66 7.25 6.63
N THR A 12 11.25 8.43 6.76
CA THR A 12 10.62 9.75 6.67
C THR A 12 9.77 10.00 5.42
N VAL A 13 10.24 9.65 4.22
CA VAL A 13 9.51 9.79 2.97
C VAL A 13 8.33 8.82 2.90
N ARG A 14 8.51 7.58 3.40
CA ARG A 14 7.41 6.61 3.48
C ARG A 14 6.34 7.09 4.46
N MET A 15 6.74 7.60 5.62
CA MET A 15 5.83 8.18 6.62
C MET A 15 5.09 9.39 6.05
N ALA A 16 5.78 10.31 5.38
CA ALA A 16 5.15 11.47 4.76
C ALA A 16 4.12 11.08 3.67
N ARG A 17 4.44 10.08 2.84
CA ARG A 17 3.49 9.55 1.85
C ARG A 17 2.31 8.89 2.52
N PHE A 18 2.53 8.13 3.59
CA PHE A 18 1.46 7.50 4.37
C PHE A 18 0.54 8.55 5.00
N ASP A 19 1.09 9.58 5.64
CA ASP A 19 0.32 10.66 6.28
C ASP A 19 -0.50 11.49 5.28
N ALA A 20 -0.03 11.59 4.03
CA ALA A 20 -0.77 12.21 2.94
C ALA A 20 -1.96 11.36 2.44
N LEU A 21 -2.09 10.09 2.85
CA LEU A 21 -3.20 9.24 2.45
C LEU A 21 -4.49 9.57 3.22
N PRO A 22 -5.66 9.38 2.58
CA PRO A 22 -6.95 9.49 3.26
C PRO A 22 -7.03 8.58 4.50
N PRO A 23 -7.73 9.01 5.56
CA PRO A 23 -7.84 8.22 6.81
C PRO A 23 -8.31 6.78 6.60
N ALA A 24 -9.29 6.55 5.73
CA ALA A 24 -9.81 5.22 5.41
C ALA A 24 -8.74 4.30 4.79
N VAL A 25 -7.87 4.86 3.96
CA VAL A 25 -6.78 4.13 3.29
C VAL A 25 -5.68 3.80 4.29
N ARG A 26 -5.32 4.74 5.17
CA ARG A 26 -4.35 4.52 6.25
C ARG A 26 -4.78 3.40 7.19
N GLN A 27 -6.06 3.37 7.57
CA GLN A 27 -6.62 2.32 8.42
C GLN A 27 -6.48 0.94 7.78
N VAL A 28 -6.80 0.79 6.48
CA VAL A 28 -6.66 -0.50 5.79
C VAL A 28 -5.21 -0.94 5.69
N ILE A 29 -4.28 -0.02 5.44
CA ILE A 29 -2.84 -0.34 5.42
C ILE A 29 -2.37 -0.79 6.81
N ASN A 30 -2.82 -0.14 7.89
CA ASN A 30 -2.48 -0.53 9.25
C ASN A 30 -3.09 -1.88 9.67
N LEU A 31 -4.26 -2.23 9.13
CA LEU A 31 -4.95 -3.49 9.40
C LEU A 31 -4.54 -4.62 8.45
N ALA A 32 -3.76 -4.32 7.42
CA ALA A 32 -3.33 -5.29 6.44
C ALA A 32 -2.39 -6.34 7.08
N SER A 33 -2.53 -7.59 6.65
CA SER A 33 -1.65 -8.67 7.07
C SER A 33 -0.26 -8.60 6.43
N PHE A 34 -0.14 -7.85 5.33
CA PHE A 34 1.12 -7.62 4.60
C PHE A 34 1.55 -6.16 4.65
N GLU A 35 2.87 -5.93 4.59
CA GLU A 35 3.43 -4.59 4.50
C GLU A 35 3.10 -3.97 3.13
N PHE A 36 2.11 -3.07 3.10
CA PHE A 36 1.78 -2.30 1.90
C PHE A 36 2.67 -1.07 1.79
N HIS A 37 3.28 -0.89 0.62
CA HIS A 37 3.99 0.35 0.32
C HIS A 37 2.99 1.49 0.05
N PRO A 38 3.08 2.65 0.74
CA PRO A 38 2.10 3.75 0.59
C PRO A 38 2.03 4.32 -0.83
N GLY A 39 3.10 4.17 -1.63
CA GLY A 39 3.10 4.55 -3.04
C GLY A 39 2.07 3.79 -3.90
N MET A 40 1.64 2.59 -3.50
CA MET A 40 0.58 1.86 -4.20
C MET A 40 -0.78 2.57 -4.05
N ALA A 41 -1.09 2.97 -2.81
CA ALA A 41 -2.30 3.71 -2.50
C ALA A 41 -2.31 5.08 -3.18
N GLU A 42 -1.19 5.79 -3.09
CA GLU A 42 -1.00 7.09 -3.76
C GLU A 42 -1.26 6.99 -5.28
N ARG A 43 -0.74 5.94 -5.93
CA ARG A 43 -0.95 5.73 -7.37
C ARG A 43 -2.42 5.44 -7.71
N LEU A 44 -3.16 4.74 -6.85
CA LEU A 44 -4.59 4.49 -7.05
C LEU A 44 -5.39 5.79 -6.93
N LEU A 45 -5.10 6.60 -5.91
CA LEU A 45 -5.74 7.90 -5.69
C LEU A 45 -5.44 8.87 -6.84
N ARG A 46 -4.17 8.94 -7.29
CA ARG A 46 -3.77 9.75 -8.47
C ARG A 46 -4.50 9.34 -9.76
N ARG A 47 -4.96 8.09 -9.87
CA ARG A 47 -5.75 7.59 -11.01
C ARG A 47 -7.24 7.92 -10.91
N GLY A 48 -7.66 8.67 -9.88
CA GLY A 48 -9.05 9.03 -9.65
C GLY A 48 -9.86 7.97 -8.89
N ALA A 49 -9.20 7.00 -8.24
CA ALA A 49 -9.92 6.11 -7.33
C ALA A 49 -10.41 6.92 -6.12
N SER A 50 -11.66 6.71 -5.71
CA SER A 50 -12.17 7.27 -4.46
C SER A 50 -11.45 6.65 -3.26
N ASP A 51 -11.40 7.36 -2.15
CA ASP A 51 -10.75 6.91 -0.91
C ASP A 51 -11.26 5.54 -0.46
N HIS A 52 -12.58 5.35 -0.47
CA HIS A 52 -13.22 4.07 -0.16
C HIS A 52 -12.92 2.98 -1.21
N GLY A 53 -12.87 3.33 -2.49
CA GLY A 53 -12.53 2.39 -3.56
C GLY A 53 -11.08 1.92 -3.47
N CYS A 54 -10.16 2.83 -3.13
CA CYS A 54 -8.76 2.52 -2.86
C CYS A 54 -8.62 1.59 -1.66
N ALA A 55 -9.26 1.93 -0.54
CA ALA A 55 -9.28 1.13 0.69
C ALA A 55 -9.82 -0.29 0.44
N ALA A 56 -10.95 -0.41 -0.27
CA ALA A 56 -11.54 -1.71 -0.61
C ALA A 56 -10.59 -2.55 -1.48
N ARG A 57 -9.91 -1.93 -2.44
CA ARG A 57 -8.98 -2.63 -3.33
C ARG A 57 -7.72 -3.11 -2.62
N LEU A 58 -7.22 -2.33 -1.66
CA LEU A 58 -6.12 -2.75 -0.79
C LEU A 58 -6.55 -3.94 0.09
N ALA A 59 -7.74 -3.89 0.70
CA ALA A 59 -8.24 -4.99 1.52
C ALA A 59 -8.44 -6.30 0.71
N ILE A 60 -8.95 -6.21 -0.52
CA ILE A 60 -9.07 -7.36 -1.43
C ILE A 60 -7.68 -7.91 -1.78
N THR A 61 -6.72 -7.02 -2.07
CA THR A 61 -5.34 -7.39 -2.39
C THR A 61 -4.67 -8.08 -1.21
N ASP A 62 -4.85 -7.57 0.00
CA ASP A 62 -4.33 -8.16 1.25
C ASP A 62 -4.87 -9.58 1.45
N ARG A 63 -6.19 -9.75 1.33
CA ARG A 63 -6.83 -11.08 1.42
C ARG A 63 -6.33 -12.04 0.34
N GLY A 64 -6.18 -11.57 -0.90
CA GLY A 64 -5.69 -12.38 -2.01
C GLY A 64 -4.21 -12.77 -1.91
N LEU A 65 -3.38 -11.93 -1.28
CA LEU A 65 -1.98 -12.26 -0.97
C LEU A 65 -1.89 -13.17 0.26
N SER A 66 -2.72 -12.96 1.27
CA SER A 66 -2.84 -13.82 2.46
C SER A 66 -3.26 -15.24 2.09
N ALA A 67 -4.28 -15.37 1.25
CA ALA A 67 -4.72 -16.66 0.73
C ALA A 67 -3.62 -17.40 -0.05
N ARG A 68 -2.75 -16.67 -0.77
CA ARG A 68 -1.63 -17.28 -1.52
C ARG A 68 -0.45 -17.67 -0.63
N LYS A 69 -0.24 -17.01 0.52
CA LYS A 69 0.78 -17.43 1.50
C LYS A 69 0.36 -18.67 2.30
N GLY A 70 -0.94 -18.99 2.34
CA GLY A 70 -1.48 -20.21 2.95
C GLY A 70 -1.56 -21.43 2.04
N GLY A 71 -1.13 -21.32 0.76
CA GLY A 71 -1.06 -22.45 -0.16
C GLY A 71 0.31 -23.12 -0.10
N ALA A 72 0.54 -23.93 0.93
CA ALA A 72 1.63 -24.90 1.01
C ALA A 72 1.05 -26.31 1.04
#